data_AF-A0A6L5DWK3-F1
#
_entry.id   AF-A0A6L5DWK3-F1
#
_cell.length_a   1.000
_cell.length_b   1.000
_cell.length_c   1.000
_cell.angle_alpha   90.00
_cell.angle_beta   90.00
_cell.angle_gamma   90.00
#
_symmetry.space_group_name_H-M   'P 1'
#
loop_
_entity.id
_entity.type
_entity.pdbx_description
1 polymer ?
#
loop_
_entity_poly.entity_id
_entity_poly.type
_entity_poly.pdbx_seq_one_letter_code
_entity_poly.pdbx_strand_id
1 'polypeptide(L)'
;MIDTLEQGFFGIGIQNGKTPENLGVLWRSAQNMGASFIFTVGKRYAKQACDTHKATGAMPYFHYDNFNDFYAHLPKGAVLVGVELDEKAVPLEEYKHPRRCVYLLGAEDNGLTKNAIEKSHHLVKFDTRLSVNVSVAGSIIMYDRNLKAKFGQTLY
;
A
#
# COMPACT_ATOMS: atom_id res chain seq x y z
N MET A 1 24.51 -2.80 1.87
CA MET A 1 24.62 -2.73 0.39
C MET A 1 23.28 -3.21 -0.15
N ILE A 2 22.63 -2.48 -1.05
CA ILE A 2 21.38 -2.95 -1.68
C ILE A 2 21.77 -4.06 -2.64
N ASP A 3 21.29 -5.28 -2.41
CA ASP A 3 21.51 -6.38 -3.34
C ASP A 3 20.53 -6.24 -4.52
N THR A 4 21.03 -5.77 -5.66
CA THR A 4 20.23 -5.62 -6.88
C THR A 4 19.84 -6.96 -7.51
N LEU A 5 20.38 -8.08 -7.00
CA LEU A 5 20.05 -9.43 -7.43
C LEU A 5 18.85 -10.02 -6.66
N GLU A 6 18.51 -9.47 -5.47
CA GLU A 6 17.28 -9.83 -4.78
C GLU A 6 16.06 -9.31 -5.54
N GLN A 7 15.39 -10.21 -6.26
CA GLN A 7 14.24 -9.85 -7.07
C GLN A 7 13.00 -9.60 -6.19
N GLY A 8 12.61 -8.35 -6.02
CA GLY A 8 11.34 -8.00 -5.37
C GLY A 8 11.29 -6.56 -4.90
N PHE A 9 10.09 -5.98 -4.92
CA PHE A 9 9.84 -4.70 -4.26
C PHE A 9 8.37 -4.62 -3.91
N PHE A 10 8.05 -3.76 -2.96
CA PHE A 10 6.67 -3.32 -2.81
C PHE A 10 6.60 -1.83 -2.50
N GLY A 11 5.61 -1.18 -3.10
CA GLY A 11 5.17 0.16 -2.71
C GLY A 11 3.86 0.08 -1.94
N ILE A 12 3.59 1.08 -1.12
CA ILE A 12 2.29 1.21 -0.45
C ILE A 12 1.84 2.67 -0.48
N GLY A 13 0.56 2.88 -0.75
CA GLY A 13 0.01 4.22 -0.83
C GLY A 13 -1.48 4.25 -0.64
N ILE A 14 -1.99 5.46 -0.54
CA ILE A 14 -3.38 5.73 -0.17
C ILE A 14 -4.04 6.64 -1.18
N GLN A 15 -5.25 6.29 -1.56
CA GLN A 15 -6.14 7.10 -2.39
C GLN A 15 -7.04 7.94 -1.47
N ASN A 16 -7.09 9.25 -1.69
CA ASN A 16 -8.00 10.18 -1.00
C ASN A 16 -7.91 10.19 0.56
N GLY A 17 -6.75 9.88 1.14
CA GLY A 17 -6.63 9.64 2.59
C GLY A 17 -6.76 10.87 3.51
N LYS A 18 -7.88 11.03 4.23
CA LYS A 18 -8.30 12.27 4.91
C LYS A 18 -7.33 12.96 5.88
N THR A 19 -6.61 12.22 6.73
CA THR A 19 -5.97 12.78 7.94
C THR A 19 -4.44 12.65 7.93
N PRO A 20 -3.69 13.72 8.24
CA PRO A 20 -2.24 13.67 8.40
C PRO A 20 -1.76 12.61 9.41
N GLU A 21 -2.55 12.34 10.45
CA GLU A 21 -2.24 11.39 11.50
C GLU A 21 -2.19 9.95 10.97
N ASN A 22 -3.19 9.52 10.20
CA ASN A 22 -3.24 8.19 9.58
C ASN A 22 -2.08 8.01 8.58
N LEU A 23 -1.76 9.05 7.82
CA LEU A 23 -0.63 9.07 6.90
C LEU A 23 0.70 8.88 7.64
N GLY A 24 0.93 9.63 8.72
CA GLY A 24 2.16 9.54 9.51
C GLY A 24 2.39 8.13 10.08
N VAL A 25 1.35 7.49 10.60
CA VAL A 25 1.42 6.10 11.08
C VAL A 25 1.72 5.15 9.94
N LEU A 26 1.03 5.26 8.81
CA LEU A 26 1.25 4.40 7.65
C LEU A 26 2.68 4.51 7.11
N TRP A 27 3.22 5.72 6.99
CA TRP A 27 4.59 5.95 6.55
C TRP A 27 5.61 5.37 7.51
N ARG A 28 5.41 5.52 8.81
CA ARG A 28 6.30 4.94 9.82
C ARG A 28 6.30 3.42 9.75
N SER A 29 5.13 2.79 9.59
CA SER A 29 5.00 1.35 9.36
C SER A 29 5.69 0.92 8.06
N ALA A 30 5.50 1.67 6.97
CA ALA A 30 6.10 1.35 5.67
C ALA A 30 7.63 1.37 5.73
N GLN A 31 8.21 2.36 6.41
CA GLN A 31 9.65 2.43 6.66
C GLN A 31 10.15 1.23 7.46
N ASN A 32 9.49 0.94 8.58
CA ASN A 32 9.91 -0.13 9.49
C ASN A 32 9.73 -1.53 8.89
N MET A 33 8.83 -1.70 7.91
CA MET A 33 8.49 -2.98 7.31
C MET A 33 9.10 -3.18 5.92
N GLY A 34 9.99 -2.29 5.48
CA GLY A 34 10.79 -2.47 4.28
C GLY A 34 10.09 -2.13 2.96
N ALA A 35 9.11 -1.22 2.99
CA ALA A 35 8.55 -0.68 1.74
C ALA A 35 9.64 0.02 0.93
N SER A 36 9.59 -0.13 -0.38
CA SER A 36 10.58 0.46 -1.30
C SER A 36 10.25 1.92 -1.63
N PHE A 37 8.96 2.27 -1.57
CA PHE A 37 8.48 3.64 -1.75
C PHE A 37 7.07 3.79 -1.20
N ILE A 38 6.69 5.04 -0.98
CA ILE A 38 5.36 5.43 -0.53
C ILE A 38 4.73 6.43 -1.48
N PHE A 39 3.40 6.47 -1.53
CA PHE A 39 2.73 7.40 -2.43
C PHE A 39 1.32 7.80 -2.00
N THR A 40 0.87 8.95 -2.48
CA THR A 40 -0.53 9.41 -2.32
C THR A 40 -1.16 9.66 -3.68
N VAL A 41 -2.46 9.43 -3.75
CA VAL A 41 -3.28 9.69 -4.95
C VAL A 41 -4.43 10.60 -4.58
N GLY A 42 -4.61 11.70 -5.33
CA GLY A 42 -5.68 12.67 -5.11
C GLY A 42 -5.18 13.96 -4.45
N LYS A 43 -6.02 14.58 -3.62
CA LYS A 43 -5.71 15.90 -3.03
C LYS A 43 -4.44 15.86 -2.19
N ARG A 44 -3.53 16.81 -2.45
CA ARG A 44 -2.33 17.04 -1.64
C ARG A 44 -2.71 17.62 -0.28
N TYR A 45 -2.26 17.00 0.81
CA TYR A 45 -2.55 17.49 2.15
C TYR A 45 -1.56 18.60 2.53
N ALA A 46 -2.08 19.80 2.81
CA ALA A 46 -1.26 21.00 3.06
C ALA A 46 -0.32 20.86 4.27
N LYS A 47 -0.75 20.20 5.37
CA LYS A 47 0.10 19.89 6.53
C LYS A 47 1.10 18.76 6.27
N GLN A 48 0.79 17.87 5.33
CA GLN A 48 1.65 16.75 4.97
C GLN A 48 2.98 17.25 4.43
N ALA A 49 3.01 18.32 3.62
CA ALA A 49 4.27 18.90 3.14
C ALA A 49 5.24 19.24 4.30
N CYS A 50 4.77 19.82 5.41
CA CYS A 50 5.61 20.16 6.56
C CYS A 50 6.06 18.95 7.40
N ASP A 51 5.15 18.02 7.73
CA ASP A 51 5.49 16.88 8.61
C ASP A 51 6.12 15.70 7.87
N THR A 52 5.83 15.52 6.58
CA THR A 52 6.51 14.50 5.78
C THR A 52 7.96 14.83 5.52
N HIS A 53 8.43 16.08 5.63
CA HIS A 53 9.86 16.40 5.49
C HIS A 53 10.79 15.58 6.41
N LYS A 54 10.32 15.15 7.60
CA LYS A 54 11.09 14.26 8.48
C LYS A 54 10.97 12.77 8.11
N ALA A 55 9.83 12.33 7.59
CA ALA A 55 9.62 10.94 7.14
C ALA A 55 10.22 10.68 5.74
N THR A 56 10.13 11.62 4.81
CA THR A 56 10.58 11.49 3.42
C THR A 56 12.09 11.58 3.26
N GLY A 57 12.82 11.94 4.32
CA GLY A 57 14.29 11.91 4.31
C GLY A 57 14.86 10.51 4.13
N ALA A 58 14.10 9.46 4.48
CA ALA A 58 14.58 8.08 4.50
C ALA A 58 13.99 7.17 3.40
N MET A 59 12.89 7.56 2.74
CA MET A 59 12.21 6.72 1.75
C MET A 59 11.58 7.57 0.63
N PRO A 60 11.67 7.16 -0.65
CA PRO A 60 11.02 7.86 -1.75
C PRO A 60 9.52 8.03 -1.53
N TYR A 61 9.04 9.26 -1.72
CA TYR A 61 7.64 9.62 -1.61
C TYR A 61 7.14 10.27 -2.89
N PHE A 62 6.07 9.70 -3.45
CA PHE A 62 5.45 10.15 -4.68
C PHE A 62 4.04 10.72 -4.41
N HIS A 63 3.64 11.66 -5.24
CA HIS A 63 2.30 12.21 -5.24
C HIS A 63 1.75 12.19 -6.66
N TYR A 64 0.53 11.70 -6.80
CA TYR A 64 -0.20 11.65 -8.06
C TYR A 64 -1.52 12.41 -7.91
N ASP A 65 -1.84 13.23 -8.89
CA ASP A 65 -3.02 14.12 -8.81
C ASP A 65 -4.32 13.32 -8.82
N ASN A 66 -4.33 12.17 -9.50
CA ASN A 66 -5.48 11.29 -9.62
C ASN A 66 -5.07 9.84 -9.91
N PHE A 67 -6.05 8.93 -9.88
CA PHE A 67 -5.79 7.50 -10.05
C PHE A 67 -5.23 7.15 -11.44
N ASN A 68 -5.67 7.82 -12.51
CA ASN A 68 -5.19 7.50 -13.85
C ASN A 68 -3.71 7.90 -14.01
N ASP A 69 -3.32 9.02 -13.42
CA ASP A 69 -1.92 9.46 -13.35
C ASP A 69 -1.05 8.45 -12.58
N PHE A 70 -1.51 8.03 -11.39
CA PHE A 70 -0.87 6.93 -10.64
C PHE A 70 -0.73 5.65 -11.47
N TYR A 71 -1.81 5.24 -12.12
CA TYR A 71 -1.85 3.98 -12.87
C TYR A 71 -0.92 4.01 -14.10
N ALA A 72 -0.82 5.15 -14.77
CA ALA A 72 0.10 5.35 -15.90
C ALA A 72 1.58 5.26 -15.47
N HIS A 73 1.88 5.61 -14.22
CA HIS A 73 3.22 5.57 -13.63
C HIS A 73 3.50 4.30 -12.80
N LEU A 74 2.61 3.31 -12.83
CA LEU A 74 2.82 2.05 -12.14
C LEU A 74 4.13 1.40 -12.64
N PRO A 75 5.06 1.00 -11.76
CA PRO A 75 6.29 0.36 -12.18
C PRO A 75 6.02 -0.85 -13.08
N LYS A 76 6.73 -0.96 -14.20
CA LYS A 76 6.53 -2.05 -15.16
C LYS A 76 6.64 -3.41 -14.47
N GLY A 77 5.66 -4.28 -14.72
CA GLY A 77 5.59 -5.62 -14.13
C GLY A 77 5.24 -5.66 -12.64
N ALA A 78 4.85 -4.54 -12.03
CA ALA A 78 4.29 -4.55 -10.68
C ALA A 78 2.81 -4.93 -10.72
N VAL A 79 2.42 -5.81 -9.81
CA VAL A 79 1.00 -6.14 -9.57
C VAL A 79 0.40 -5.06 -8.68
N LEU A 80 -0.55 -4.28 -9.22
CA LEU A 80 -1.43 -3.42 -8.41
C LEU A 80 -2.37 -4.28 -7.56
N VAL A 81 -2.31 -4.11 -6.25
CA VAL A 81 -3.14 -4.81 -5.26
C VAL A 81 -4.01 -3.78 -4.54
N GLY A 82 -5.31 -3.81 -4.78
CA GLY A 82 -6.28 -2.99 -4.05
C GLY A 82 -6.63 -3.62 -2.71
N VAL A 83 -6.64 -2.82 -1.65
CA VAL A 83 -7.04 -3.24 -0.31
C VAL A 83 -8.44 -2.70 -0.05
N GLU A 84 -9.44 -3.55 -0.18
CA GLU A 84 -10.84 -3.15 -0.15
C GLU A 84 -11.75 -4.31 0.29
N LEU A 85 -12.83 -3.97 0.99
CA LEU A 85 -13.90 -4.90 1.32
C LEU A 85 -14.81 -5.10 0.09
N ASP A 86 -14.36 -5.95 -0.85
CA ASP A 86 -15.10 -6.34 -2.04
C ASP A 86 -15.41 -7.85 -2.01
N GLU A 87 -16.54 -8.26 -2.61
CA GLU A 87 -16.93 -9.67 -2.68
C GLU A 87 -15.89 -10.52 -3.44
N LYS A 88 -15.25 -9.93 -4.46
CA LYS A 88 -14.21 -10.56 -5.28
C LYS A 88 -12.83 -10.55 -4.62
N ALA A 89 -12.68 -9.85 -3.49
CA ALA A 89 -11.42 -9.76 -2.79
C ALA A 89 -11.09 -11.07 -2.06
N VAL A 90 -9.83 -11.48 -2.15
CA VAL A 90 -9.30 -12.66 -1.47
C VAL A 90 -9.07 -12.32 0.01
N PRO A 91 -9.47 -13.19 0.96
CA PRO A 91 -9.13 -13.02 2.37
C PRO A 91 -7.61 -12.91 2.58
N LEU A 92 -7.17 -11.97 3.40
CA LEU A 92 -5.74 -11.71 3.61
C LEU A 92 -4.99 -12.96 4.07
N GLU A 93 -5.60 -13.78 4.92
CA GLU A 93 -5.06 -15.02 5.48
C GLU A 93 -4.61 -15.99 4.36
N GLU A 94 -5.41 -16.09 3.30
CA GLU A 94 -5.17 -16.95 2.13
C GLU A 94 -4.37 -16.27 1.01
N TYR A 95 -4.25 -14.94 1.08
CA TYR A 95 -3.63 -14.15 0.03
C TYR A 95 -2.13 -14.41 -0.11
N LYS A 96 -1.68 -14.61 -1.35
CA LYS A 96 -0.26 -14.74 -1.70
C LYS A 96 0.26 -13.43 -2.25
N HIS A 97 1.11 -12.76 -1.47
CA HIS A 97 1.68 -11.47 -1.85
C HIS A 97 2.62 -11.59 -3.07
N PRO A 98 2.38 -10.84 -4.17
CA PRO A 98 3.29 -10.86 -5.30
C PRO A 98 4.66 -10.31 -4.93
N ARG A 99 5.74 -10.90 -5.48
CA ARG A 99 7.12 -10.43 -5.22
C ARG A 99 7.32 -8.96 -5.59
N ARG A 100 6.67 -8.51 -6.65
CA ARG A 100 6.69 -7.13 -7.16
C ARG A 100 5.28 -6.57 -7.18
N CYS A 101 4.92 -5.75 -6.21
CA CYS A 101 3.56 -5.22 -6.13
C CYS A 101 3.50 -3.78 -5.63
N VAL A 102 2.33 -3.17 -5.81
CA VAL A 102 2.00 -1.88 -5.23
C VAL A 102 0.65 -2.03 -4.53
N TYR A 103 0.61 -1.80 -3.23
CA TYR A 103 -0.63 -1.80 -2.46
C TYR A 103 -1.27 -0.43 -2.53
N LEU A 104 -2.55 -0.40 -2.90
CA LEU A 104 -3.37 0.79 -2.90
C LEU A 104 -4.48 0.65 -1.86
N LEU A 105 -4.45 1.54 -0.88
CA LEU A 105 -5.43 1.61 0.21
C LEU A 105 -6.48 2.68 -0.07
N GLY A 106 -7.74 2.36 0.21
CA GLY A 106 -8.85 3.31 0.18
C GLY A 106 -8.93 4.19 1.44
N ALA A 107 -9.59 5.33 1.34
CA ALA A 107 -9.88 6.19 2.49
C ALA A 107 -11.04 5.63 3.33
N GLU A 108 -11.07 5.93 4.64
CA GLU A 108 -12.04 5.34 5.57
C GLU A 108 -13.52 5.55 5.19
N ASP A 109 -13.90 6.68 4.60
CA ASP A 109 -15.31 6.95 4.28
C ASP A 109 -15.75 6.46 2.90
N ASN A 110 -14.83 6.39 1.93
CA ASN A 110 -15.16 6.19 0.52
C ASN A 110 -14.49 4.95 -0.09
N GLY A 111 -13.59 4.29 0.65
CA GLY A 111 -12.78 3.20 0.15
C GLY A 111 -11.97 3.59 -1.09
N LEU A 112 -11.68 2.59 -1.91
CA LEU A 112 -11.17 2.72 -3.26
C LEU A 112 -12.27 3.16 -4.21
N THR A 113 -11.92 4.01 -5.17
CA THR A 113 -12.84 4.33 -6.26
C THR A 113 -13.13 3.09 -7.11
N LYS A 114 -14.32 2.99 -7.73
CA LYS A 114 -14.67 1.90 -8.65
C LYS A 114 -13.60 1.65 -9.71
N ASN A 115 -13.07 2.72 -10.31
CA ASN A 115 -11.97 2.64 -11.28
C ASN A 115 -10.71 1.98 -10.68
N ALA A 116 -10.37 2.30 -9.43
CA ALA A 116 -9.24 1.68 -8.74
C ALA A 116 -9.49 0.19 -8.45
N ILE A 117 -10.71 -0.17 -8.07
CA ILE A 117 -11.12 -1.57 -7.85
C ILE A 117 -11.01 -2.36 -9.17
N GLU A 118 -11.59 -1.84 -10.25
CA GLU A 118 -11.62 -2.50 -11.57
C GLU A 118 -10.23 -2.64 -12.22
N LYS A 119 -9.34 -1.67 -11.99
CA LYS A 119 -7.97 -1.68 -12.53
C LYS A 119 -6.96 -2.41 -11.65
N SER A 120 -7.33 -2.74 -10.41
CA SER A 120 -6.48 -3.55 -9.54
C SER A 120 -6.38 -4.97 -10.11
N HIS A 121 -5.15 -5.49 -10.20
CA HIS A 121 -4.95 -6.85 -10.69
C HIS A 121 -5.47 -7.86 -9.67
N HIS A 122 -5.19 -7.61 -8.38
CA HIS A 122 -5.71 -8.36 -7.26
C HIS A 122 -6.45 -7.44 -6.31
N LEU A 123 -7.47 -7.98 -5.62
CA LEU A 123 -8.10 -7.35 -4.47
C LEU A 123 -7.90 -8.24 -3.25
N VAL A 124 -7.57 -7.62 -2.12
CA VAL A 124 -7.40 -8.28 -0.83
C VAL A 124 -8.28 -7.61 0.22
N LYS A 125 -8.92 -8.42 1.07
CA LYS A 125 -9.78 -7.95 2.16
C LYS A 125 -9.35 -8.53 3.49
N PHE A 126 -9.72 -7.84 4.56
CA PHE A 126 -9.66 -8.38 5.92
C PHE A 126 -10.95 -9.12 6.21
N ASP A 127 -10.87 -10.24 6.95
CA ASP A 127 -12.05 -10.90 7.50
C ASP A 127 -12.58 -10.14 8.73
N THR A 128 -13.16 -8.97 8.47
CA THR A 128 -13.76 -8.12 9.50
C THR A 128 -15.18 -7.72 9.14
N ARG A 129 -16.02 -7.50 10.16
CA ARG A 129 -17.42 -7.06 9.95
C ARG A 129 -17.53 -5.63 9.42
N LEU A 130 -16.58 -4.77 9.77
CA LEU A 130 -16.52 -3.36 9.39
C LEU A 130 -15.14 -3.04 8.82
N SER A 131 -15.05 -1.93 8.08
CA SER A 131 -13.79 -1.40 7.57
C SER A 131 -12.82 -1.10 8.71
N VAL A 132 -11.57 -1.53 8.56
CA VAL A 132 -10.48 -1.23 9.48
C VAL A 132 -9.90 0.15 9.15
N ASN A 133 -9.40 0.86 10.17
CA ASN A 133 -8.64 2.10 9.95
C ASN A 133 -7.53 1.88 8.91
N VAL A 134 -7.38 2.83 7.98
CA VAL A 134 -6.50 2.67 6.82
C VAL A 134 -5.03 2.46 7.17
N SER A 135 -4.53 3.13 8.22
CA SER A 135 -3.14 2.99 8.67
C SER A 135 -2.90 1.63 9.34
N VAL A 136 -3.91 1.13 10.05
CA VAL A 136 -3.91 -0.21 10.65
C VAL A 136 -3.95 -1.28 9.55
N ALA A 137 -4.85 -1.14 8.57
CA ALA A 137 -4.94 -2.03 7.42
C ALA A 137 -3.59 -2.13 6.68
N GLY A 138 -2.98 -0.99 6.35
CA GLY A 138 -1.66 -0.97 5.71
C GLY A 138 -0.59 -1.66 6.56
N SER A 139 -0.59 -1.43 7.87
CA SER A 139 0.36 -2.06 8.79
C SER A 139 0.20 -3.57 8.87
N ILE A 140 -1.05 -4.08 8.91
CA ILE A 140 -1.33 -5.52 8.95
C ILE A 140 -0.91 -6.18 7.63
N ILE A 141 -1.20 -5.58 6.47
CA ILE A 141 -0.79 -6.12 5.16
C ILE A 141 0.72 -6.25 5.03
N MET A 142 1.47 -5.23 5.46
CA MET A 142 2.92 -5.26 5.40
C MET A 142 3.50 -6.29 6.38
N TYR A 143 2.89 -6.43 7.57
CA TYR A 143 3.27 -7.46 8.52
C TYR A 143 3.00 -8.87 7.97
N ASP A 144 1.81 -9.12 7.42
CA ASP A 144 1.43 -10.40 6.81
C ASP A 144 2.35 -10.76 5.63
N ARG A 145 2.67 -9.79 4.77
CA ARG A 145 3.67 -9.95 3.70
C ARG A 145 5.01 -10.44 4.24
N ASN A 146 5.53 -9.76 5.27
CA ASN A 146 6.83 -10.09 5.85
C ASN A 146 6.82 -11.44 6.56
N LEU A 147 5.71 -11.76 7.24
CA LEU A 147 5.50 -13.04 7.90
C LEU A 147 5.52 -14.19 6.88
N LYS A 148 4.72 -14.09 5.82
CA LYS A 148 4.63 -15.09 4.76
C LYS A 148 5.90 -15.20 3.93
N ALA A 149 6.64 -14.10 3.73
CA ALA A 149 7.95 -14.14 3.08
C ALA A 149 8.95 -14.99 3.89
N LYS A 150 8.95 -14.87 5.23
CA LYS A 150 9.82 -15.68 6.10
C LYS A 150 9.45 -17.16 6.05
N PHE A 151 8.16 -17.50 6.17
CA PHE A 151 7.73 -18.90 6.13
C PHE A 151 7.86 -19.54 4.75
N GLY A 152 7.74 -18.75 3.67
CA GLY A 152 8.00 -19.21 2.31
C GLY A 152 9.48 -19.53 2.03
N GLN A 153 10.41 -18.93 2.79
CA GLN A 153 11.85 -19.22 2.72
C GLN A 153 12.26 -20.46 3.52
N THR A 154 11.48 -20.89 4.52
CA THR A 154 11.81 -22.07 5.36
C THR A 154 11.44 -23.41 4.72
N LEU A 155 10.74 -23.41 3.58
CA LEU A 155 10.31 -24.63 2.87
C LEU A 155 11.24 -25.09 1.74
N TYR A 156 12.46 -24.55 1.68
CA TYR A 156 13.54 -24.98 0.78
C TYR A 156 14.86 -25.05 1.56
#